data_AF-A0A6L6PML1-F1
#
_entry.id   AF-A0A6L6PML1-F1
#
_cell.length_a   1.000
_cell.length_b   1.000
_cell.length_c   1.000
_cell.angle_alpha   90.00
_cell.angle_beta   90.00
_cell.angle_gamma   90.00
#
_symmetry.space_group_name_H-M   'P 1'
#
loop_
_entity.id
_entity.type
_entity.pdbx_description
1 polymer ?
#
loop_
_entity_poly.entity_id
_entity_poly.type
_entity_poly.pdbx_seq_one_letter_code
_entity_poly.pdbx_strand_id
1 'polypeptide(L)'
;MDELIEFRKSVEAIGGRTADADGIVHEIANALDVSLLPPLFSQLEVESNRLGWSRDCDYAAVALQAASLSVASPVIRKAMLDFALARAEWCASCATAGGEGIARSVHVQALRDLLKNGV
;
A
#
# COMPACT_ATOMS: atom_id res chain seq x y z
N MET A 1 8.46 2.06 -11.00
CA MET A 1 9.63 2.19 -10.09
C MET A 1 9.82 3.66 -9.72
N ASP A 2 9.71 4.58 -10.68
CA ASP A 2 9.83 6.04 -10.46
C ASP A 2 8.79 6.63 -9.50
N GLU A 3 7.54 6.16 -9.55
CA GLU A 3 6.46 6.72 -8.72
C GLU A 3 6.60 6.44 -7.22
N LEU A 4 7.11 5.26 -6.84
CA LEU A 4 7.37 4.91 -5.44
C LEU A 4 8.52 5.75 -4.85
N ILE A 5 9.53 6.08 -5.66
CA ILE A 5 10.64 6.94 -5.24
C ILE A 5 10.13 8.33 -4.90
N GLU A 6 9.25 8.91 -5.73
CA GLU A 6 8.64 10.21 -5.46
C GLU A 6 7.71 10.18 -4.23
N PHE A 7 7.01 9.07 -3.99
CA PHE A 7 6.21 8.88 -2.78
C PHE A 7 7.06 8.80 -1.50
N ARG A 8 8.22 8.13 -1.56
CA ARG A 8 9.17 8.10 -0.43
C ARG A 8 9.63 9.50 -0.09
N LYS A 9 10.07 10.26 -1.09
CA LYS A 9 10.48 11.66 -0.90
C LYS A 9 9.36 12.50 -0.29
N SER A 10 8.11 12.31 -0.71
CA SER A 10 6.99 13.09 -0.18
C SER A 10 6.61 12.72 1.26
N VAL A 11 6.86 11.47 1.68
CA VAL A 11 6.73 11.03 3.09
C VAL A 11 7.91 11.55 3.94
N GLU A 12 9.12 11.49 3.41
CA GLU A 12 10.32 12.02 4.10
C GLU A 12 10.25 13.54 4.30
N ALA A 13 9.70 14.28 3.32
CA ALA A 13 9.52 15.72 3.39
C ALA A 13 8.61 16.18 4.54
N ILE A 14 7.71 15.31 5.03
CA ILE A 14 6.85 15.56 6.19
C ILE A 14 7.40 14.94 7.48
N GLY A 15 8.65 14.46 7.47
CA GLY A 15 9.34 13.88 8.62
C GLY A 15 9.09 12.38 8.84
N GLY A 16 8.42 11.70 7.91
CA GLY A 16 8.23 10.25 7.94
C GLY A 16 9.51 9.47 7.61
N ARG A 17 9.55 8.19 7.98
CA ARG A 17 10.66 7.26 7.63
C ARG A 17 10.08 5.97 7.07
N THR A 18 10.26 5.72 5.78
CA THR A 18 9.61 4.58 5.11
C THR A 18 10.33 3.25 5.27
N ALA A 19 11.56 3.25 5.79
CA ALA A 19 12.44 2.07 5.81
C ALA A 19 11.80 0.84 6.48
N ASP A 20 11.11 1.02 7.61
CA ASP A 20 10.47 -0.09 8.32
C ASP A 20 9.30 -0.67 7.50
N ALA A 21 8.46 0.19 6.92
CA ALA A 21 7.37 -0.23 6.04
C ALA A 21 7.89 -0.90 4.76
N ASP A 22 8.96 -0.35 4.17
CA ASP A 22 9.62 -0.91 2.98
C ASP A 22 10.20 -2.30 3.27
N GLY A 23 10.80 -2.49 4.46
CA GLY A 23 11.31 -3.78 4.93
C GLY A 23 10.20 -4.83 5.04
N ILE A 24 9.08 -4.47 5.68
CA ILE A 24 7.94 -5.39 5.83
C ILE A 24 7.30 -5.72 4.46
N VAL A 25 7.17 -4.74 3.56
CA VAL A 25 6.68 -4.98 2.19
C VAL A 25 7.60 -5.93 1.43
N HIS A 26 8.92 -5.79 1.60
CA HIS A 26 9.88 -6.70 1.01
C HIS A 26 9.73 -8.13 1.57
N GLU A 27 9.55 -8.29 2.88
CA GLU A 27 9.30 -9.61 3.49
C GLU A 27 8.00 -10.25 2.97
N ILE A 28 6.91 -9.47 2.87
CA ILE A 28 5.64 -9.92 2.31
C ILE A 28 5.81 -10.41 0.86
N ALA A 29 6.51 -9.64 0.02
CA ALA A 29 6.72 -9.97 -1.39
C ALA A 29 7.56 -11.25 -1.58
N ASN A 30 8.41 -11.58 -0.61
CA ASN A 30 9.27 -12.77 -0.62
C ASN A 30 8.76 -13.91 0.28
N ALA A 31 7.56 -13.79 0.84
CA ALA A 31 6.99 -14.85 1.66
C ALA A 31 6.87 -16.14 0.85
N LEU A 32 7.17 -17.27 1.49
CA LEU A 32 7.04 -18.59 0.84
C LEU A 32 5.63 -19.18 0.97
N ASP A 33 4.86 -18.69 1.94
CA ASP A 33 3.54 -19.21 2.27
C ASP A 33 2.61 -18.10 2.79
N VAL A 34 1.32 -18.24 2.49
CA VAL A 34 0.29 -17.25 2.87
C VAL A 34 0.04 -17.17 4.37
N SER A 35 0.34 -18.22 5.13
CA SER A 35 0.22 -18.23 6.60
C SER A 35 1.19 -17.27 7.30
N LEU A 36 2.24 -16.83 6.61
CA LEU A 36 3.20 -15.84 7.12
C LEU A 36 2.69 -14.39 6.97
N LEU A 37 1.67 -14.17 6.13
CA LEU A 37 1.22 -12.82 5.78
C LEU A 37 0.47 -12.09 6.90
N PRO A 38 -0.45 -12.72 7.67
CA PRO A 38 -1.22 -12.00 8.69
C PRO A 38 -0.37 -11.20 9.69
N PRO A 39 0.67 -11.75 10.33
CA PRO A 39 1.49 -10.97 11.26
C PRO A 39 2.29 -9.85 10.57
N LEU A 40 2.70 -10.04 9.31
CA LEU A 40 3.39 -9.00 8.54
C LEU A 40 2.43 -7.87 8.15
N PHE A 41 1.20 -8.19 7.75
CA PHE A 41 0.17 -7.19 7.47
C PHE A 41 -0.18 -6.37 8.70
N SER A 42 -0.31 -6.99 9.88
CA SER A 42 -0.53 -6.25 11.13
C SER A 42 0.63 -5.30 11.46
N GLN A 43 1.88 -5.71 11.26
CA GLN A 43 3.04 -4.84 11.46
C GLN A 43 3.05 -3.69 10.44
N LEU A 44 2.79 -3.99 9.17
CA LEU A 44 2.74 -2.99 8.11
C LEU A 44 1.65 -1.95 8.36
N GLU A 45 0.50 -2.36 8.90
CA GLU A 45 -0.57 -1.44 9.28
C GLU A 45 -0.10 -0.42 10.31
N VAL A 46 0.58 -0.89 11.35
CA VAL A 46 1.13 -0.05 12.43
C VAL A 46 2.13 0.95 11.87
N GLU A 47 3.05 0.50 11.02
CA GLU A 47 4.03 1.40 10.41
C GLU A 47 3.38 2.39 9.43
N SER A 48 2.45 1.94 8.59
CA SER A 48 1.75 2.84 7.65
C SER A 48 1.01 3.96 8.36
N ASN A 49 0.34 3.65 9.48
CA ASN A 49 -0.36 4.65 10.29
C ASN A 49 0.57 5.76 10.82
N ARG A 50 1.87 5.50 10.97
CA ARG A 50 2.86 6.50 11.41
C ARG A 50 3.34 7.42 10.29
N LEU A 51 3.16 7.03 9.03
CA LEU A 51 3.64 7.76 7.85
C LEU A 51 2.64 8.81 7.35
N GLY A 52 1.40 8.78 7.85
CA GLY A 52 0.33 9.66 7.39
C GLY A 52 -0.09 9.39 5.94
N TRP A 53 -0.75 10.37 5.32
CA TRP A 53 -1.32 10.24 3.97
C TRP A 53 -0.74 11.28 3.01
N SER A 54 0.56 11.19 2.75
CA SER A 54 1.20 12.03 1.74
C SER A 54 0.52 11.83 0.39
N ARG A 55 0.29 12.93 -0.35
CA ARG A 55 -0.37 12.93 -1.67
C ARG A 55 -1.74 12.23 -1.69
N ASP A 56 -2.48 12.29 -0.57
CA ASP A 56 -3.80 11.66 -0.46
C ASP A 56 -3.79 10.16 -0.77
N CYS A 57 -2.73 9.46 -0.34
CA CYS A 57 -2.65 8.00 -0.46
C CYS A 57 -2.08 7.39 0.83
N ASP A 58 -2.48 6.15 1.12
CA ASP A 58 -1.83 5.34 2.15
C ASP A 58 -0.50 4.79 1.62
N TYR A 59 0.60 5.00 2.36
CA TYR A 59 1.92 4.59 1.90
C TYR A 59 2.04 3.07 1.71
N ALA A 60 1.52 2.27 2.64
CA ALA A 60 1.56 0.82 2.52
C ALA A 60 0.77 0.34 1.30
N ALA A 61 -0.38 0.97 0.99
CA ALA A 61 -1.13 0.65 -0.23
C ALA A 61 -0.29 0.89 -1.51
N VAL A 62 0.41 2.03 -1.59
CA VAL A 62 1.28 2.36 -2.74
C VAL A 62 2.48 1.40 -2.82
N ALA A 63 3.13 1.14 -1.70
CA ALA A 63 4.30 0.26 -1.64
C ALA A 63 3.96 -1.19 -2.01
N LEU A 64 2.86 -1.73 -1.49
CA LEU A 64 2.37 -3.07 -1.84
C LEU A 64 1.98 -3.17 -3.31
N GLN A 65 1.27 -2.17 -3.85
CA GLN A 65 0.92 -2.14 -5.27
C GLN A 65 2.17 -2.22 -6.15
N ALA A 66 3.18 -1.40 -5.85
CA ALA A 66 4.44 -1.39 -6.58
C ALA A 66 5.20 -2.71 -6.47
N ALA A 67 5.32 -3.28 -5.26
CA ALA A 67 6.02 -4.53 -5.02
C ALA A 67 5.30 -5.75 -5.63
N SER A 68 3.96 -5.72 -5.71
CA SER A 68 3.15 -6.81 -6.27
C SER A 68 3.49 -7.17 -7.72
N LEU A 69 4.05 -6.21 -8.48
CA LEU A 69 4.44 -6.40 -9.88
C LEU A 69 5.60 -7.39 -10.04
N SER A 70 6.43 -7.56 -9.01
CA SER A 70 7.56 -8.49 -9.01
C SER A 70 7.26 -9.83 -8.33
N VAL A 71 6.06 -10.02 -7.77
CA VAL A 71 5.72 -11.23 -7.03
C VAL A 71 5.26 -12.33 -7.98
N ALA A 72 6.00 -13.45 -7.99
CA ALA A 72 5.70 -14.60 -8.84
C ALA A 72 4.48 -15.40 -8.38
N SER A 73 4.24 -15.49 -7.07
CA SER A 73 3.10 -16.25 -6.51
C SER A 73 1.80 -15.46 -6.70
N PRO A 74 0.82 -15.96 -7.48
CA PRO A 74 -0.45 -15.27 -7.68
C PRO A 74 -1.23 -15.08 -6.38
N VAL A 75 -1.12 -16.03 -5.46
CA VAL A 75 -1.85 -15.99 -4.18
C VAL A 75 -1.30 -14.89 -3.26
N ILE A 76 0.04 -14.78 -3.17
CA ILE A 76 0.68 -13.71 -2.39
C ILE A 76 0.41 -12.36 -3.04
N ARG A 77 0.55 -12.29 -4.37
CA ARG A 77 0.24 -11.08 -5.13
C ARG A 77 -1.19 -10.61 -4.88
N LYS A 78 -2.17 -11.52 -4.91
CA LYS A 78 -3.57 -11.21 -4.60
C LYS A 78 -3.73 -10.70 -3.17
N ALA A 79 -3.13 -11.39 -2.19
CA ALA A 79 -3.20 -10.98 -0.78
C ALA A 79 -2.61 -9.57 -0.55
N MET A 80 -1.49 -9.25 -1.22
CA MET A 80 -0.91 -7.90 -1.18
C MET A 80 -1.88 -6.84 -1.73
N LEU A 81 -2.51 -7.12 -2.87
CA LEU A 81 -3.43 -6.18 -3.51
C LEU A 81 -4.74 -6.03 -2.72
N ASP A 82 -5.26 -7.11 -2.12
CA ASP A 82 -6.43 -7.05 -1.24
C ASP A 82 -6.14 -6.17 0.00
N PHE A 83 -4.98 -6.36 0.63
CA PHE A 83 -4.59 -5.53 1.77
C PHE A 83 -4.34 -4.07 1.36
N ALA A 84 -3.66 -3.84 0.23
CA ALA A 84 -3.45 -2.50 -0.31
C ALA A 84 -4.79 -1.79 -0.57
N LEU A 85 -5.77 -2.50 -1.14
CA LEU A 85 -7.11 -1.96 -1.37
C LEU A 85 -7.78 -1.57 -0.05
N ALA A 86 -7.76 -2.44 0.96
CA ALA A 86 -8.34 -2.13 2.27
C ALA A 86 -7.72 -0.87 2.89
N ARG A 87 -6.40 -0.69 2.76
CA ARG A 87 -5.70 0.51 3.23
C ARG A 87 -6.09 1.77 2.45
N ALA A 88 -6.18 1.68 1.12
CA ALA A 88 -6.63 2.79 0.29
C ALA A 88 -8.08 3.19 0.60
N GLU A 89 -8.96 2.21 0.82
CA GLU A 89 -10.36 2.43 1.21
C GLU A 89 -10.46 3.10 2.59
N TRP A 90 -9.64 2.67 3.56
CA TRP A 90 -9.56 3.33 4.86
C TRP A 90 -9.11 4.79 4.73
N CYS A 91 -8.04 5.05 3.97
CA CYS A 91 -7.57 6.41 3.70
C CYS A 91 -8.67 7.28 3.09
N ALA A 92 -9.39 6.77 2.08
CA ALA A 92 -10.51 7.46 1.43
C ALA A 92 -11.68 7.72 2.39
N SER A 93 -11.98 6.78 3.28
CA SER A 93 -13.05 6.93 4.28
C SER A 93 -12.81 8.05 5.29
N CYS A 94 -11.54 8.39 5.49
CA CYS A 94 -11.10 9.44 6.40
C CYS A 94 -10.99 10.83 5.72
N ALA A 95 -11.44 10.97 4.47
CA ALA A 95 -11.51 12.26 3.80
C ALA A 95 -12.49 13.19 4.52
N THR A 96 -12.08 14.44 4.73
CA THR A 96 -12.91 15.44 5.43
C THR A 96 -13.57 16.43 4.48
N ALA A 97 -13.09 16.50 3.24
CA ALA A 97 -13.65 17.32 2.17
C ALA A 97 -13.86 16.51 0.89
N GLY A 98 -14.83 16.94 0.07
CA GLY A 98 -15.15 16.27 -1.19
C GLY A 98 -13.97 16.18 -2.16
N GLY A 99 -13.10 17.20 -2.20
CA GLY A 99 -11.89 17.19 -3.03
C GLY A 99 -10.87 16.12 -2.61
N GLU A 100 -10.65 15.96 -1.30
CA GLU A 100 -9.80 14.91 -0.74
C GLU A 100 -10.37 13.53 -1.05
N GLY A 101 -11.69 13.34 -0.90
CA GLY A 101 -12.35 12.09 -1.19
C GLY A 101 -12.20 11.67 -2.66
N ILE A 102 -12.34 12.62 -3.58
CA ILE A 102 -12.13 12.38 -5.01
C ILE A 102 -10.67 11.97 -5.27
N ALA A 103 -9.69 12.70 -4.73
CA ALA A 103 -8.28 12.38 -4.91
C ALA A 103 -7.93 10.96 -4.41
N ARG A 104 -8.39 10.61 -3.21
CA ARG A 104 -8.15 9.28 -2.60
C ARG A 104 -8.84 8.14 -3.34
N SER A 105 -10.01 8.40 -3.91
CA SER A 105 -10.77 7.39 -4.67
C SER A 105 -10.06 6.91 -5.95
N VAL A 106 -9.16 7.72 -6.51
CA VAL A 106 -8.37 7.35 -7.69
C VAL A 106 -7.50 6.14 -7.40
N HIS A 107 -6.83 6.11 -6.23
CA HIS A 107 -5.96 4.98 -5.86
C HIS A 107 -6.77 3.71 -5.58
N VAL A 108 -7.91 3.86 -4.89
CA VAL A 108 -8.87 2.75 -4.66
C VAL A 108 -9.29 2.13 -6.00
N GLN A 109 -9.64 2.95 -6.98
CA GLN A 109 -10.08 2.47 -8.28
C GLN A 109 -8.96 1.76 -9.04
N ALA A 110 -7.74 2.31 -9.03
CA ALA A 110 -6.58 1.67 -9.64
C ALA A 110 -6.30 0.27 -9.06
N LEU A 111 -6.41 0.11 -7.73
CA LEU A 111 -6.24 -1.17 -7.05
C LEU A 111 -7.36 -2.17 -7.39
N ARG A 112 -8.62 -1.71 -7.46
CA ARG A 112 -9.75 -2.54 -7.90
C ARG A 112 -9.56 -3.05 -9.32
N ASP A 113 -9.06 -2.22 -10.22
CA ASP A 113 -8.81 -2.62 -11.61
C ASP A 113 -7.66 -3.63 -11.71
N LEU A 114 -6.61 -3.49 -10.90
CA LEU A 114 -5.56 -4.50 -10.80
C LEU A 114 -6.08 -5.84 -10.28
N LEU A 115 -6.96 -5.85 -9.27
CA LEU A 115 -7.56 -7.08 -8.74
C LEU A 115 -8.51 -7.75 -9.74
N LYS A 116 -9.23 -6.98 -10.56
CA LYS A 116 -10.11 -7.51 -11.61
C LYS A 116 -9.34 -8.10 -12.79
N ASN A 117 -8.21 -7.47 -13.15
CA ASN A 117 -7.42 -7.84 -14.32
C ASN A 117 -6.24 -8.79 -14.01
N GLY A 118 -5.95 -9.02 -12.72
CA GLY A 118 -4.78 -9.75 -12.23
C GLY A 118 -5.08 -11.10 -11.58
N VAL A 119 -6.31 -11.60 -11.71
CA VAL A 119 -6.74 -12.97 -11.36
C VAL A 119 -7.05 -13.73 -12.64
#